data_AF-A0A2J6T8Q4-F1
#
_entry.id   AF-A0A2J6T8Q4-F1
#
_cell.length_a   1.000
_cell.length_b   1.000
_cell.length_c   1.000
_cell.angle_alpha   90.00
_cell.angle_beta   90.00
_cell.angle_gamma   90.00
#
_symmetry.space_group_name_H-M   'P 1'
#
loop_
_entity.id
_entity.type
_entity.pdbx_description
1 polymer ?
#
loop_
_entity_poly.entity_id
_entity_poly.type
_entity_poly.pdbx_seq_one_letter_code
_entity_poly.pdbx_strand_id
1 'polypeptide(L)'
;MDLSLSQPSSPRVSEPREDEHVVKAAKSLRRHIGHEETSNEDTPSRQWSPGAIFWVESAPPSSGGAKCRLPCPEKIMPGEYRIAVIPGQHSYYGRDSTDYYHISCFETIADFSQLAFVDRVQPVTRDTWQVRNLKATSILDGNFLMDAGAERLLLEWKKTVISLIGHRDARAGTPETLEPDSFDDLLANAGSSKFVPRAIADLSDFDYDIFRTTLAPFESDGPDDNDEWNLFEQYLAVRDGQEGALDYRHSLSETLNAWKRDIRRTFCHQGNAEDGDGIAELGPKAIRAVTRLAVTPRPDIQGAFGRGR
;
A
#
# COMPACT_ATOMS: atom_id res chain seq x y z
N MET A 1 5.57 -26.39 66.62
CA MET A 1 6.14 -25.19 65.95
C MET A 1 5.67 -25.28 64.51
N ASP A 2 4.67 -24.46 64.18
CA ASP A 2 4.02 -24.42 62.87
C ASP A 2 5.00 -23.97 61.78
N LEU A 3 5.03 -24.72 60.68
CA LEU A 3 5.73 -24.36 59.45
C LEU A 3 4.69 -23.90 58.44
N SER A 4 4.67 -22.59 58.20
CA SER A 4 3.83 -21.87 57.24
C SER A 4 4.17 -22.32 55.81
N LEU A 5 3.19 -22.87 55.10
CA LEU A 5 3.26 -23.13 53.65
C LEU A 5 2.92 -21.84 52.89
N SER A 6 3.93 -21.18 52.33
CA SER A 6 3.78 -20.11 51.35
C SER A 6 3.45 -20.71 49.99
N GLN A 7 2.25 -20.50 49.47
CA GLN A 7 1.95 -20.77 48.06
C GLN A 7 2.54 -19.66 47.18
N PRO A 8 3.23 -19.98 46.06
CA PRO A 8 3.60 -18.97 45.08
C PRO A 8 2.36 -18.53 44.31
N SER A 9 2.05 -17.24 44.38
CA SER A 9 1.06 -16.57 43.54
C SER A 9 1.48 -16.68 42.07
N SER A 10 0.66 -17.35 41.25
CA SER A 10 0.79 -17.33 39.79
C SER A 10 0.81 -15.89 39.28
N PRO A 11 1.70 -15.53 38.32
CA PRO A 11 1.65 -14.23 37.69
C PRO A 11 0.36 -14.15 36.86
N ARG A 12 -0.48 -13.17 37.19
CA ARG A 12 -1.56 -12.73 36.31
C ARG A 12 -0.92 -12.32 34.99
N VAL A 13 -1.25 -13.05 33.92
CA VAL A 13 -1.02 -12.59 32.55
C VAL A 13 -1.74 -11.25 32.43
N SER A 14 -0.98 -10.16 32.40
CA SER A 14 -1.52 -8.83 32.16
C SER A 14 -1.94 -8.78 30.69
N GLU A 15 -3.22 -8.60 30.45
CA GLU A 15 -3.73 -8.22 29.12
C GLU A 15 -2.96 -6.97 28.63
N PRO A 16 -2.63 -6.90 27.33
CA PRO A 16 -1.92 -5.75 26.78
C PRO A 16 -2.81 -4.51 26.94
N ARG A 17 -2.36 -3.55 27.75
CA ARG A 17 -2.98 -2.22 27.79
C ARG A 17 -2.74 -1.57 26.44
N GLU A 18 -3.74 -1.57 25.58
CA GLU A 18 -3.72 -0.76 24.36
C GLU A 18 -3.39 0.69 24.74
N ASP A 19 -2.40 1.26 24.05
CA ASP A 19 -1.95 2.62 24.30
C ASP A 19 -3.14 3.58 24.13
N GLU A 20 -3.50 4.29 25.20
CA GLU A 20 -4.62 5.23 25.24
C GLU A 20 -4.55 6.26 24.09
N HIS A 21 -3.34 6.63 23.67
CA HIS A 21 -3.13 7.51 22.52
C HIS A 21 -3.57 6.87 21.21
N VAL A 22 -3.28 5.58 21.00
CA VAL A 22 -3.67 4.83 19.80
C VAL A 22 -5.18 4.68 19.76
N VAL A 23 -5.82 4.32 20.87
CA VAL A 23 -7.29 4.21 20.97
C VAL A 23 -7.97 5.54 20.65
N LYS A 24 -7.47 6.65 21.23
CA LYS A 24 -7.99 7.99 20.96
C LYS A 24 -7.80 8.40 19.50
N ALA A 25 -6.63 8.11 18.92
CA ALA A 25 -6.34 8.42 17.52
C ALA A 25 -7.22 7.60 16.56
N ALA A 26 -7.44 6.31 16.82
CA ALA A 26 -8.34 5.46 16.03
C ALA A 26 -9.78 5.97 16.04
N LYS A 27 -10.32 6.33 17.22
CA LYS A 27 -11.65 6.94 17.34
C LYS A 27 -11.74 8.26 16.58
N SER A 28 -10.70 9.08 16.66
CA SER A 28 -10.65 10.36 15.97
C SER A 28 -10.60 10.19 14.45
N LEU A 29 -9.84 9.21 13.96
CA LEU A 29 -9.77 8.87 12.54
C LEU A 29 -11.14 8.38 12.02
N ARG A 30 -11.83 7.50 12.77
CA ARG A 30 -13.20 7.03 12.43
C ARG A 30 -14.17 8.20 12.26
N ARG A 31 -14.16 9.15 13.20
CA ARG A 31 -14.96 10.39 13.11
C ARG A 31 -14.56 11.21 11.87
N HIS A 32 -13.27 11.36 11.62
CA HIS A 32 -12.73 12.13 10.49
C HIS A 32 -13.18 11.60 9.13
N ILE A 33 -13.35 10.28 8.99
CA ILE A 33 -13.86 9.65 7.77
C ILE A 33 -15.39 9.53 7.70
N GLY A 34 -16.11 10.06 8.69
CA GLY A 34 -17.57 10.08 8.74
C GLY A 34 -18.24 8.85 9.33
N HIS A 35 -17.50 8.00 10.06
CA HIS A 35 -18.01 6.80 10.73
C HIS A 35 -18.11 7.04 12.25
N GLU A 36 -19.03 7.91 12.68
CA GLU A 36 -19.32 8.08 14.11
C GLU A 36 -20.11 6.88 14.66
N GLU A 37 -19.64 6.30 15.77
CA GLU A 37 -20.44 5.39 16.59
C GLU A 37 -21.56 6.22 17.24
N THR A 38 -22.78 6.07 16.75
CA THR A 38 -23.93 6.82 17.24
C THR A 38 -24.17 6.57 18.74
N SER A 39 -24.06 7.60 19.56
CA SER A 39 -24.75 7.68 20.85
C SER A 39 -25.65 8.92 20.80
N ASN A 40 -26.92 8.69 20.46
CA ASN A 40 -28.12 9.53 20.63
C ASN A 40 -28.06 11.06 20.47
N GLU A 41 -29.11 11.57 19.82
CA GLU A 41 -29.65 12.94 19.79
C GLU A 41 -29.25 13.84 18.60
N ASP A 42 -30.23 13.98 17.71
CA ASP A 42 -30.65 15.19 17.00
C ASP A 42 -29.63 16.33 16.92
N THR A 43 -28.80 16.32 15.88
CA THR A 43 -28.25 17.57 15.32
C THR A 43 -28.36 17.53 13.80
N PRO A 44 -29.10 18.46 13.17
CA PRO A 44 -29.25 18.46 11.72
C PRO A 44 -27.97 18.94 11.03
N SER A 45 -27.55 18.16 10.03
CA SER A 45 -26.61 18.49 8.96
C SER A 45 -25.25 19.07 9.39
N ARG A 46 -24.29 18.20 9.76
CA ARG A 46 -22.89 18.49 9.43
C ARG A 46 -22.63 18.04 8.01
N GLN A 47 -22.32 19.02 7.16
CA GLN A 47 -22.00 18.89 5.75
C GLN A 47 -21.14 17.65 5.47
N TRP A 48 -21.60 16.86 4.50
CA TRP A 48 -20.85 15.80 3.83
C TRP A 48 -19.51 16.38 3.37
N SER A 49 -18.46 16.17 4.15
CA SER A 49 -17.11 16.47 3.71
C SER A 49 -16.72 15.37 2.72
N PRO A 50 -16.09 15.69 1.56
CA PRO A 50 -15.46 14.66 0.74
C PRO A 50 -14.56 13.85 1.68
N GLY A 51 -14.85 12.56 1.83
CA GLY A 51 -14.18 11.72 2.83
C GLY A 51 -12.67 11.77 2.65
N ALA A 52 -11.91 11.78 3.76
CA ALA A 52 -10.46 11.83 3.68
C ALA A 52 -9.90 10.63 2.89
N ILE A 53 -8.96 10.89 1.99
CA ILE A 53 -8.23 9.89 1.21
C ILE A 53 -6.89 9.62 1.89
N PHE A 54 -6.48 8.35 1.90
CA PHE A 54 -5.22 7.87 2.45
C PHE A 54 -4.25 7.61 1.32
N TRP A 55 -3.43 8.60 0.99
CA TRP A 55 -2.49 8.51 -0.11
C TRP A 55 -1.21 7.79 0.32
N VAL A 56 -0.87 6.70 -0.36
CA VAL A 56 0.42 6.04 -0.22
C VAL A 56 1.38 6.66 -1.23
N GLU A 57 2.46 7.24 -0.73
CA GLU A 57 3.41 8.01 -1.54
C GLU A 57 4.85 7.81 -1.06
N SER A 58 5.81 8.04 -1.95
CA SER A 58 7.24 8.11 -1.60
C SER A 58 7.55 9.46 -0.96
N ALA A 59 8.20 9.48 0.20
CA ALA A 59 8.57 10.71 0.87
C ALA A 59 9.57 11.50 -0.01
N PRO A 60 9.29 12.78 -0.33
CA PRO A 60 10.15 13.57 -1.19
C PRO A 60 11.50 13.88 -0.53
N PRO A 61 12.53 14.28 -1.31
CA PRO A 61 13.79 14.80 -0.80
C PRO A 61 13.58 15.91 0.22
N SER A 62 14.19 15.75 1.41
CA SER A 62 14.19 16.75 2.47
C SER A 62 15.36 16.50 3.42
N SER A 63 15.89 17.54 4.04
CA SER A 63 17.02 17.42 4.99
C SER A 63 16.61 16.81 6.34
N GLY A 64 15.32 16.90 6.69
CA GLY A 64 14.84 16.64 8.03
C GLY A 64 13.71 15.63 8.16
N GLY A 65 13.24 15.03 7.05
CA GLY A 65 12.10 14.12 7.04
C GLY A 65 10.77 14.75 7.48
N ALA A 66 9.68 13.98 7.39
CA ALA A 66 8.38 14.37 7.93
C ALA A 66 8.15 13.75 9.32
N LYS A 67 7.42 14.46 10.19
CA LYS A 67 7.04 13.92 11.50
C LYS A 67 5.79 13.05 11.35
N CYS A 68 5.83 11.82 11.88
CA CYS A 68 4.63 11.00 12.03
C CYS A 68 3.66 11.64 13.03
N ARG A 69 2.35 11.59 12.75
CA ARG A 69 1.34 12.18 13.64
C ARG A 69 1.06 11.39 14.91
N LEU A 70 1.31 10.08 14.88
CA LEU A 70 1.28 9.26 16.09
C LEU A 70 2.54 9.50 16.93
N PRO A 71 2.54 9.11 18.23
CA PRO A 71 3.71 9.21 19.10
C PRO A 71 4.81 8.23 18.68
N CYS A 72 5.36 8.43 17.48
CA CYS A 72 6.49 7.72 16.92
C CYS A 72 7.75 8.58 17.12
N PRO A 73 8.84 8.02 17.67
CA PRO A 73 10.08 8.76 17.87
C PRO A 73 10.81 9.04 16.54
N GLU A 74 10.55 8.22 15.53
CA GLU A 74 11.22 8.29 14.25
C GLU A 74 10.55 9.31 13.32
N LYS A 75 11.37 9.86 12.41
CA LYS A 75 10.87 10.66 11.30
C LYS A 75 10.72 9.78 10.07
N ILE A 76 9.79 10.16 9.21
CA ILE A 76 9.61 9.56 7.89
C ILE A 76 10.67 10.20 6.99
N MET A 77 11.68 9.42 6.62
CA MET A 77 12.84 9.89 5.87
C MET A 77 12.56 9.92 4.37
N PRO A 78 13.29 10.73 3.58
CA PRO A 78 13.16 10.73 2.13
C PRO A 78 13.31 9.34 1.50
N GLY A 79 12.48 9.03 0.50
CA GLY A 79 12.46 7.75 -0.20
C GLY A 79 11.75 6.61 0.54
N GLU A 80 11.30 6.82 1.78
CA GLU A 80 10.41 5.90 2.50
C GLU A 80 8.97 6.05 2.02
N TYR A 81 8.22 4.95 1.99
CA TYR A 81 6.78 5.05 1.74
C TYR A 81 6.06 5.53 3.00
N ARG A 82 5.04 6.36 2.80
CA ARG A 82 4.25 6.94 3.89
C ARG A 82 2.78 7.05 3.51
N ILE A 83 1.94 7.23 4.52
CA ILE A 83 0.53 7.59 4.33
C ILE A 83 0.36 9.09 4.55
N ALA A 84 -0.26 9.75 3.58
CA ALA A 84 -0.67 11.14 3.60
C ALA A 84 -2.22 11.21 3.62
N VAL A 85 -2.79 11.62 4.75
CA VAL A 85 -4.25 11.75 4.91
C VAL A 85 -4.69 13.16 4.50
N ILE A 86 -5.60 13.24 3.53
CA ILE A 86 -6.08 14.51 2.95
C ILE A 86 -7.62 14.52 2.78
N PRO A 87 -8.32 15.56 3.26
CA PRO A 87 -7.80 16.60 4.16
C PRO A 87 -7.32 15.97 5.49
N GLY A 88 -6.29 16.56 6.09
CA GLY A 88 -5.77 16.12 7.39
C GLY A 88 -6.74 16.47 8.53
N GLN A 89 -6.73 15.67 9.60
CA GLN A 89 -7.61 15.84 10.75
C GLN A 89 -7.19 17.01 11.65
N HIS A 90 -5.90 17.34 11.68
CA HIS A 90 -5.33 18.30 12.65
C HIS A 90 -5.08 19.69 12.06
N SER A 91 -5.94 20.14 11.14
CA SER A 91 -5.79 21.45 10.49
C SER A 91 -6.30 22.60 11.35
N TYR A 92 -5.44 23.61 11.54
CA TYR A 92 -5.84 24.95 11.97
C TYR A 92 -6.13 25.89 10.78
N TYR A 93 -5.71 25.51 9.56
CA TYR A 93 -5.66 26.39 8.38
C TYR A 93 -6.51 25.93 7.18
N GLY A 94 -7.56 25.13 7.40
CA GLY A 94 -8.53 24.76 6.37
C GLY A 94 -8.23 23.45 5.63
N ARG A 95 -8.79 23.28 4.42
CA ARG A 95 -8.89 22.01 3.69
C ARG A 95 -7.57 21.45 3.11
N ASP A 96 -6.46 22.19 3.21
CA ASP A 96 -5.18 21.84 2.56
C ASP A 96 -4.15 21.22 3.51
N SER A 97 -4.52 20.84 4.74
CA SER A 97 -3.58 20.12 5.61
C SER A 97 -3.38 18.69 5.15
N THR A 98 -2.15 18.22 5.30
CA THR A 98 -1.81 16.80 5.15
C THR A 98 -1.28 16.29 6.48
N ASP A 99 -1.84 15.17 6.95
CA ASP A 99 -1.31 14.45 8.11
C ASP A 99 -0.48 13.26 7.61
N TYR A 100 0.79 13.20 8.01
CA TYR A 100 1.73 12.17 7.59
C TYR A 100 1.90 11.08 8.66
N TYR A 101 1.97 9.84 8.21
CA TYR A 101 2.16 8.66 9.05
C TYR A 101 3.16 7.71 8.39
N HIS A 102 3.99 7.04 9.19
CA HIS A 102 4.56 5.76 8.74
C HIS A 102 3.41 4.80 8.45
N ILE A 103 3.57 3.92 7.46
CA ILE A 103 2.51 2.98 7.07
C ILE A 103 2.13 2.08 8.25
N SER A 104 3.13 1.50 8.92
CA SER A 104 2.93 0.65 10.10
C SER A 104 2.25 1.38 11.26
N CYS A 105 2.63 2.64 11.51
CA CYS A 105 1.96 3.47 12.52
C CYS A 105 0.49 3.70 12.15
N PHE A 106 0.19 4.06 10.90
CA PHE A 106 -1.20 4.30 10.49
C PHE A 106 -2.06 3.04 10.58
N GLU A 107 -1.51 1.88 10.24
CA GLU A 107 -2.17 0.59 10.41
C GLU A 107 -2.63 0.37 11.86
N THR A 108 -1.93 0.88 12.87
CA THR A 108 -2.36 0.78 14.29
C THR A 108 -3.62 1.57 14.65
N ILE A 109 -4.08 2.49 13.78
CA ILE A 109 -5.29 3.29 14.02
C ILE A 109 -6.36 3.11 12.94
N ALA A 110 -5.97 2.70 11.73
CA ALA A 110 -6.89 2.32 10.67
C ALA A 110 -7.34 0.86 10.85
N ASP A 111 -8.57 0.57 10.44
CA ASP A 111 -9.12 -0.78 10.45
C ASP A 111 -9.36 -1.22 9.02
N PHE A 112 -8.32 -1.79 8.39
CA PHE A 112 -8.37 -2.29 7.02
C PHE A 112 -9.19 -3.57 6.87
N SER A 113 -9.77 -4.12 7.94
CA SER A 113 -10.81 -5.15 7.82
C SER A 113 -12.17 -4.56 7.45
N GLN A 114 -12.30 -3.23 7.39
CA GLN A 114 -13.52 -2.54 7.00
C GLN A 114 -13.36 -1.83 5.66
N LEU A 115 -14.33 -2.03 4.76
CA LEU A 115 -14.34 -1.45 3.42
C LEU A 115 -14.19 0.08 3.45
N ALA A 116 -14.80 0.71 4.46
CA ALA A 116 -14.69 2.14 4.74
C ALA A 116 -13.25 2.65 4.80
N PHE A 117 -12.30 1.88 5.31
CA PHE A 117 -10.91 2.32 5.38
C PHE A 117 -10.15 1.97 4.09
N VAL A 118 -10.34 0.77 3.57
CA VAL A 118 -9.59 0.24 2.43
C VAL A 118 -9.90 1.01 1.15
N ASP A 119 -11.15 1.37 0.91
CA ASP A 119 -11.56 2.13 -0.29
C ASP A 119 -10.85 3.48 -0.41
N ARG A 120 -10.50 4.08 0.73
CA ARG A 120 -9.82 5.37 0.83
C ARG A 120 -8.31 5.28 0.58
N VAL A 121 -7.73 4.08 0.58
CA VAL A 121 -6.31 3.90 0.28
C VAL A 121 -6.08 4.05 -1.22
N GLN A 122 -5.19 4.96 -1.61
CA GLN A 122 -4.88 5.25 -3.02
C GLN A 122 -3.36 5.42 -3.20
N PRO A 123 -2.74 4.79 -4.21
CA PRO A 123 -1.35 5.10 -4.55
C PRO A 123 -1.25 6.48 -5.20
N VAL A 124 -0.12 7.15 -4.99
CA VAL A 124 0.28 8.30 -5.82
C VAL A 124 1.07 7.79 -7.02
N THR A 125 0.45 7.84 -8.19
CA THR A 125 0.96 7.35 -9.47
C THR A 125 0.97 8.45 -10.52
N ARG A 126 1.42 8.12 -11.73
CA ARG A 126 1.34 8.99 -12.91
C ARG A 126 -0.08 9.42 -13.28
N ASP A 127 -1.10 8.70 -12.81
CA ASP A 127 -2.52 8.95 -13.14
C ASP A 127 -3.29 9.61 -11.99
N THR A 128 -2.86 9.40 -10.74
CA THR A 128 -3.61 9.88 -9.57
C THR A 128 -3.06 11.19 -8.96
N TRP A 129 -1.87 11.64 -9.38
CA TRP A 129 -1.21 12.80 -8.77
C TRP A 129 -2.01 14.11 -8.86
N GLN A 130 -2.81 14.28 -9.92
CA GLN A 130 -3.66 15.48 -10.09
C GLN A 130 -4.76 15.52 -9.03
N VAL A 131 -5.38 14.37 -8.74
CA VAL A 131 -6.39 14.22 -7.69
C VAL A 131 -5.76 14.40 -6.31
N ARG A 132 -4.50 14.01 -6.15
CA ARG A 132 -3.67 14.28 -4.97
C ARG A 132 -3.30 15.77 -4.80
N ASN A 133 -3.67 16.63 -5.75
CA ASN A 133 -3.39 18.07 -5.77
C ASN A 133 -1.88 18.40 -5.68
N LEU A 134 -1.05 17.60 -6.36
CA LEU A 134 0.39 17.86 -6.45
C LEU A 134 0.70 18.79 -7.61
N LYS A 135 1.78 19.58 -7.47
CA LYS A 135 2.28 20.41 -8.56
C LYS A 135 2.95 19.53 -9.61
N ALA A 136 2.68 19.81 -10.88
CA ALA A 136 3.30 19.10 -12.00
C ALA A 136 4.83 19.05 -11.88
N THR A 137 5.48 20.15 -11.47
CA THR A 137 6.94 20.21 -11.27
C THR A 137 7.43 19.18 -10.26
N SER A 138 6.70 18.94 -9.17
CA SER A 138 7.05 17.93 -8.18
C SER A 138 7.01 16.52 -8.76
N ILE A 139 6.06 16.25 -9.65
CA ILE A 139 5.90 14.96 -10.32
C ILE A 139 6.98 14.75 -11.39
N LEU A 140 7.35 15.81 -12.11
CA LEU A 140 8.45 15.78 -13.09
C LEU A 140 9.79 15.43 -12.45
N ASP A 141 10.01 15.85 -11.21
CA ASP A 141 11.19 15.50 -10.43
C ASP A 141 11.14 14.07 -9.88
N GLY A 142 10.04 13.34 -10.09
CA GLY A 142 9.81 11.99 -9.56
C GLY A 142 9.47 11.96 -8.07
N ASN A 143 9.14 13.11 -7.48
CA ASN A 143 8.78 13.17 -6.07
C ASN A 143 7.36 12.61 -5.86
N PHE A 144 7.11 12.06 -4.68
CA PHE A 144 5.81 11.51 -4.25
C PHE A 144 5.37 10.22 -4.95
N LEU A 145 5.71 10.06 -6.23
CA LEU A 145 5.37 8.88 -7.01
C LEU A 145 5.94 7.60 -6.39
N MET A 146 5.12 6.54 -6.38
CA MET A 146 5.58 5.19 -6.07
C MET A 146 6.37 4.63 -7.25
N ASP A 147 7.37 3.79 -6.97
CA ASP A 147 7.93 2.92 -8.00
C ASP A 147 6.93 1.85 -8.44
N ALA A 148 7.18 1.28 -9.61
CA ALA A 148 6.29 0.36 -10.29
C ALA A 148 5.90 -0.85 -9.42
N GLY A 149 6.87 -1.47 -8.74
CA GLY A 149 6.60 -2.61 -7.86
C GLY A 149 5.70 -2.24 -6.69
N ALA A 150 5.98 -1.12 -6.02
CA ALA A 150 5.16 -0.66 -4.91
C ALA A 150 3.73 -0.25 -5.34
N GLU A 151 3.57 0.36 -6.53
CA GLU A 151 2.27 0.65 -7.12
C GLU A 151 1.45 -0.63 -7.34
N ARG A 152 2.06 -1.64 -7.99
CA ARG A 152 1.39 -2.93 -8.25
C ARG A 152 1.03 -3.66 -6.97
N LEU A 153 1.95 -3.70 -6.00
CA LEU A 153 1.73 -4.36 -4.72
C LEU A 153 0.60 -3.71 -3.92
N LEU A 154 0.49 -2.38 -3.91
CA LEU A 154 -0.60 -1.71 -3.21
C LEU A 154 -1.96 -2.01 -3.84
N LEU A 155 -2.04 -1.97 -5.17
CA LEU A 155 -3.29 -2.23 -5.89
C LEU A 155 -3.75 -3.68 -5.66
N GLU A 156 -2.85 -4.66 -5.75
CA GLU A 156 -3.19 -6.07 -5.54
C GLU A 156 -3.50 -6.37 -4.07
N TRP A 157 -2.75 -5.77 -3.12
CA TRP A 157 -3.08 -5.84 -1.70
C TRP A 157 -4.50 -5.32 -1.44
N LYS A 158 -4.85 -4.15 -2.00
CA LYS A 158 -6.18 -3.56 -1.85
C LYS A 158 -7.26 -4.47 -2.41
N LYS A 159 -7.06 -5.00 -3.62
CA LYS A 159 -7.98 -5.95 -4.27
C LYS A 159 -8.19 -7.20 -3.40
N THR A 160 -7.12 -7.80 -2.91
CA THR A 160 -7.15 -9.00 -2.05
C THR A 160 -7.90 -8.72 -0.75
N VAL A 161 -7.62 -7.61 -0.07
CA VAL A 161 -8.31 -7.25 1.17
C VAL A 161 -9.81 -7.00 0.93
N ILE A 162 -10.18 -6.30 -0.15
CA ILE A 162 -11.59 -6.08 -0.53
C ILE A 162 -12.29 -7.42 -0.81
N SER A 163 -11.63 -8.33 -1.52
CA SER A 163 -12.14 -9.69 -1.79
C SER A 163 -12.43 -10.44 -0.48
N LEU A 164 -11.46 -10.45 0.44
CA LEU A 164 -11.60 -11.08 1.76
C LEU A 164 -12.72 -10.48 2.60
N ILE A 165 -12.87 -9.15 2.58
CA ILE A 165 -13.99 -8.46 3.23
C ILE A 165 -15.32 -8.90 2.62
N GLY A 166 -15.39 -8.94 1.28
CA GLY A 166 -16.56 -9.42 0.56
C GLY A 166 -16.93 -10.85 0.94
N HIS A 167 -15.95 -11.75 1.03
CA HIS A 167 -16.16 -13.13 1.48
C HIS A 167 -16.63 -13.24 2.93
N ARG A 168 -16.10 -12.41 3.84
CA ARG A 168 -16.53 -12.36 5.25
C ARG A 168 -17.97 -11.84 5.38
N ASP A 169 -18.30 -10.78 4.65
CA ASP A 169 -19.57 -10.07 4.79
C ASP A 169 -20.70 -10.73 3.97
N ALA A 170 -20.36 -11.52 2.95
CA ALA A 170 -21.32 -12.30 2.18
C ALA A 170 -21.85 -13.51 3.00
N ARG A 171 -23.14 -13.49 3.33
CA ARG A 171 -23.91 -14.74 3.52
C ARG A 171 -24.05 -15.41 2.15
N ALA A 172 -23.10 -16.28 1.80
CA ALA A 172 -23.16 -17.21 0.67
C ALA A 172 -23.87 -16.66 -0.59
N GLY A 173 -23.16 -15.83 -1.34
CA GLY A 173 -23.37 -15.69 -2.79
C GLY A 173 -22.04 -15.98 -3.44
N THR A 174 -21.92 -17.13 -4.12
CA THR A 174 -20.77 -17.44 -4.97
C THR A 174 -20.47 -16.24 -5.86
N PRO A 175 -19.22 -15.76 -5.95
CA PRO A 175 -18.86 -14.81 -6.99
C PRO A 175 -19.18 -15.49 -8.31
N GLU A 176 -20.02 -14.89 -9.14
CA GLU A 176 -20.01 -15.25 -10.56
C GLU A 176 -18.57 -15.03 -11.01
N THR A 177 -17.89 -16.12 -11.40
CA THR A 177 -16.64 -16.06 -12.16
C THR A 177 -16.96 -15.38 -13.49
N LEU A 178 -17.00 -14.06 -13.46
CA LEU A 178 -16.86 -13.24 -14.65
C LEU A 178 -15.44 -13.52 -15.16
N GLU A 179 -15.33 -13.91 -16.43
CA GLU A 179 -14.04 -13.98 -17.11
C GLU A 179 -13.29 -12.66 -16.83
N PRO A 180 -12.00 -12.72 -16.46
CA PRO A 180 -11.23 -11.51 -16.21
C PRO A 180 -11.37 -10.58 -17.41
N ASP A 181 -11.68 -9.31 -17.16
CA ASP A 181 -11.62 -8.31 -18.23
C ASP A 181 -10.19 -8.35 -18.83
N SER A 182 -10.08 -8.09 -20.12
CA SER A 182 -8.80 -7.87 -20.82
C SER A 182 -7.85 -6.94 -20.04
N PHE A 183 -8.38 -5.95 -19.32
CA PHE A 183 -7.59 -5.10 -18.44
C PHE A 183 -7.15 -5.80 -17.15
N ASP A 184 -8.02 -6.56 -16.50
CA ASP A 184 -7.65 -7.35 -15.33
C ASP A 184 -6.58 -8.40 -15.67
N ASP A 185 -6.67 -9.03 -16.83
CA ASP A 185 -5.67 -9.97 -17.33
C ASP A 185 -4.32 -9.28 -17.58
N LEU A 186 -4.32 -8.08 -18.19
CA LEU A 186 -3.10 -7.28 -18.34
C LEU A 186 -2.49 -6.92 -16.99
N LEU A 187 -3.30 -6.51 -16.02
CA LEU A 187 -2.85 -6.14 -14.69
C LEU A 187 -2.29 -7.34 -13.90
N ALA A 188 -2.93 -8.50 -14.01
CA ALA A 188 -2.58 -9.68 -13.23
C ALA A 188 -1.44 -10.50 -13.86
N ASN A 189 -1.41 -10.63 -15.19
CA ASN A 189 -0.63 -11.65 -15.88
C ASN A 189 0.46 -11.11 -16.81
N ALA A 190 0.57 -9.79 -17.03
CA ALA A 190 1.62 -9.23 -17.87
C ALA A 190 3.03 -9.72 -17.47
N GLY A 191 3.83 -10.06 -18.46
CA GLY A 191 5.19 -10.60 -18.28
C GLY A 191 5.26 -12.13 -18.14
N SER A 192 4.12 -12.82 -17.98
CA SER A 192 4.07 -14.29 -18.01
C SER A 192 4.24 -14.79 -19.44
N SER A 193 4.91 -15.93 -19.60
CA SER A 193 5.01 -16.74 -20.82
C SER A 193 3.65 -17.09 -21.42
N LYS A 194 2.62 -17.20 -20.57
CA LYS A 194 1.24 -17.55 -20.95
C LYS A 194 0.39 -16.33 -21.27
N PHE A 195 0.87 -15.12 -20.99
CA PHE A 195 0.11 -13.90 -21.24
C PHE A 195 -0.03 -13.65 -22.74
N VAL A 196 -1.26 -13.44 -23.19
CA VAL A 196 -1.56 -13.14 -24.59
C VAL A 196 -1.97 -11.67 -24.70
N PRO A 197 -1.14 -10.80 -25.29
CA PRO A 197 -1.47 -9.39 -25.49
C PRO A 197 -2.79 -9.22 -26.28
N ARG A 198 -3.69 -8.38 -25.78
CA ARG A 198 -4.96 -8.03 -26.42
C ARG A 198 -5.16 -6.53 -26.37
N ALA A 199 -5.79 -5.97 -27.39
CA ALA A 199 -6.17 -4.57 -27.39
C ALA A 199 -7.25 -4.31 -26.32
N ILE A 200 -7.11 -3.22 -25.58
CA ILE A 200 -8.04 -2.80 -24.54
C ILE A 200 -8.66 -1.49 -24.98
N ALA A 201 -10.00 -1.44 -25.01
CA ALA A 201 -10.71 -0.22 -25.34
C ALA A 201 -10.37 0.89 -24.33
N ASP A 202 -10.29 2.13 -24.81
CA ASP A 202 -10.07 3.34 -24.01
C ASP A 202 -8.72 3.45 -23.26
N LEU A 203 -7.84 2.44 -23.35
CA LEU A 203 -6.48 2.51 -22.84
C LEU A 203 -5.54 3.11 -23.88
N SER A 204 -4.71 4.07 -23.47
CA SER A 204 -3.71 4.65 -24.37
C SER A 204 -2.61 3.63 -24.70
N ASP A 205 -2.04 3.69 -25.91
CA ASP A 205 -0.90 2.82 -26.28
C ASP A 205 0.26 2.96 -25.28
N PHE A 206 0.49 4.19 -24.79
CA PHE A 206 1.50 4.48 -23.78
C PHE A 206 1.23 3.72 -22.46
N ASP A 207 0.01 3.79 -21.94
CA ASP A 207 -0.33 3.11 -20.70
C ASP A 207 -0.34 1.60 -20.88
N TYR A 208 -0.86 1.12 -22.02
CA TYR A 208 -0.83 -0.30 -22.37
C TYR A 208 0.61 -0.84 -22.37
N ASP A 209 1.55 -0.14 -23.00
CA ASP A 209 2.95 -0.52 -23.03
C ASP A 209 3.58 -0.48 -21.63
N ILE A 210 3.27 0.52 -20.80
CA ILE A 210 3.75 0.58 -19.41
C ILE A 210 3.25 -0.64 -18.62
N PHE A 211 1.96 -0.94 -18.66
CA PHE A 211 1.36 -2.08 -17.96
C PHE A 211 1.95 -3.40 -18.43
N ARG A 212 2.15 -3.55 -19.75
CA ARG A 212 2.70 -4.75 -20.35
C ARG A 212 4.19 -4.96 -20.04
N THR A 213 4.94 -3.90 -19.79
CA THR A 213 6.41 -3.97 -19.66
C THR A 213 6.90 -3.56 -18.26
N THR A 214 6.89 -2.27 -17.95
CA THR A 214 7.48 -1.70 -16.74
C THR A 214 6.74 -2.16 -15.49
N LEU A 215 5.41 -2.23 -15.56
CA LEU A 215 4.50 -2.61 -14.48
C LEU A 215 4.12 -4.10 -14.49
N ALA A 216 4.73 -4.90 -15.36
CA ALA A 216 4.44 -6.32 -15.46
C ALA A 216 4.74 -7.03 -14.12
N PRO A 217 3.78 -7.76 -13.53
CA PRO A 217 4.02 -8.47 -12.27
C PRO A 217 4.87 -9.73 -12.42
N PHE A 218 4.94 -10.31 -13.62
CA PHE A 218 5.74 -11.49 -13.90
C PHE A 218 7.09 -11.14 -14.53
N GLU A 219 8.08 -12.01 -14.29
CA GLU A 219 9.30 -12.09 -15.07
C GLU A 219 9.45 -13.52 -15.56
N SER A 220 9.76 -13.66 -16.84
CA SER A 220 9.85 -14.94 -17.55
C SER A 220 11.06 -14.92 -18.50
N ASP A 221 11.67 -16.08 -18.72
CA ASP A 221 12.77 -16.27 -19.69
C ASP A 221 12.25 -16.58 -21.11
N GLY A 222 10.93 -16.66 -21.33
CA GLY A 222 10.34 -16.84 -22.65
C GLY A 222 9.07 -17.71 -22.65
N PRO A 223 8.52 -18.02 -23.84
CA PRO A 223 7.23 -18.71 -23.99
C PRO A 223 7.13 -20.11 -23.36
N ASP A 224 8.27 -20.78 -23.17
CA ASP A 224 8.35 -22.15 -22.61
C ASP A 224 8.77 -22.16 -21.14
N ASP A 225 8.80 -20.99 -20.49
CA ASP A 225 9.22 -20.86 -19.10
C ASP A 225 8.16 -21.40 -18.14
N ASN A 226 8.54 -22.40 -17.33
CA ASN A 226 7.69 -23.00 -16.32
C ASN A 226 8.08 -22.60 -14.89
N ASP A 227 9.11 -21.77 -14.73
CA ASP A 227 9.65 -21.32 -13.44
C ASP A 227 9.62 -19.80 -13.36
N GLU A 228 8.43 -19.23 -13.55
CA GLU A 228 8.25 -17.78 -13.60
C GLU A 228 8.40 -17.15 -12.22
N TRP A 229 8.92 -15.93 -12.19
CA TRP A 229 8.92 -15.14 -10.96
C TRP A 229 7.69 -14.24 -10.94
N ASN A 230 6.97 -14.20 -9.81
CA ASN A 230 5.77 -13.39 -9.64
C ASN A 230 5.90 -12.41 -8.46
N LEU A 231 5.67 -11.13 -8.73
CA LEU A 231 5.74 -10.05 -7.73
C LEU A 231 4.80 -10.26 -6.55
N PHE A 232 3.56 -10.68 -6.82
CA PHE A 232 2.52 -10.81 -5.81
C PHE A 232 2.76 -12.00 -4.90
N GLU A 233 3.13 -13.15 -5.47
CA GLU A 233 3.50 -14.34 -4.71
C GLU A 233 4.69 -14.06 -3.79
N GLN A 234 5.68 -13.29 -4.27
CA GLN A 234 6.89 -13.01 -3.51
C GLN A 234 6.65 -12.08 -2.32
N TYR A 235 5.81 -11.04 -2.47
CA TYR A 235 5.76 -9.94 -1.50
C TYR A 235 4.42 -9.70 -0.81
N LEU A 236 3.28 -10.17 -1.33
CA LEU A 236 2.00 -9.93 -0.67
C LEU A 236 1.93 -10.69 0.66
N ALA A 237 1.78 -9.94 1.75
CA ALA A 237 1.64 -10.47 3.09
C ALA A 237 0.23 -11.04 3.38
N VAL A 238 -0.77 -10.66 2.59
CA VAL A 238 -2.15 -11.15 2.68
C VAL A 238 -2.50 -11.89 1.39
N ARG A 239 -3.06 -13.09 1.53
CA ARG A 239 -3.46 -13.96 0.41
C ARG A 239 -4.88 -14.45 0.58
N ASP A 240 -5.54 -14.69 -0.55
CA ASP A 240 -6.85 -15.34 -0.57
C ASP A 240 -6.77 -16.75 0.04
N GLY A 241 -7.81 -17.13 0.79
CA GLY A 241 -7.92 -18.44 1.43
C GLY A 241 -7.14 -18.61 2.74
N GLN A 242 -6.44 -17.59 3.23
CA GLN A 242 -5.83 -17.61 4.56
C GLN A 242 -6.85 -17.19 5.63
N GLU A 243 -7.24 -18.14 6.49
CA GLU A 243 -8.06 -17.84 7.67
C GLU A 243 -7.37 -16.80 8.57
N GLY A 244 -8.10 -15.78 9.00
CA GLY A 244 -7.56 -14.71 9.84
C GLY A 244 -6.69 -13.67 9.12
N ALA A 245 -6.59 -13.71 7.78
CA ALA A 245 -5.80 -12.72 7.03
C ALA A 245 -6.27 -11.26 7.26
N LEU A 246 -7.57 -11.05 7.53
CA LEU A 246 -8.12 -9.74 7.87
C LEU A 246 -7.77 -9.26 9.29
N ASP A 247 -7.41 -10.18 10.19
CA ASP A 247 -6.91 -9.83 11.53
C ASP A 247 -5.45 -9.35 11.46
N TYR A 248 -4.80 -9.55 10.31
CA TYR A 248 -3.42 -9.16 10.10
C TYR A 248 -3.25 -7.68 9.78
N ARG A 249 -3.15 -6.91 10.87
CA ARG A 249 -3.16 -5.44 10.85
C ARG A 249 -2.02 -4.79 10.06
N HIS A 250 -0.85 -5.43 9.99
CA HIS A 250 0.37 -4.85 9.40
C HIS A 250 0.69 -5.31 7.98
N SER A 251 -0.29 -5.89 7.28
CA SER A 251 -0.10 -6.49 5.97
C SER A 251 0.44 -5.54 4.91
N LEU A 252 0.03 -4.27 4.89
CA LEU A 252 0.49 -3.33 3.89
C LEU A 252 1.93 -2.89 4.16
N SER A 253 2.25 -2.53 5.41
CA SER A 253 3.62 -2.12 5.74
C SER A 253 4.61 -3.25 5.51
N GLU A 254 4.25 -4.51 5.82
CA GLU A 254 5.12 -5.65 5.55
C GLU A 254 5.34 -5.91 4.07
N THR A 255 4.27 -5.89 3.28
CA THR A 255 4.35 -6.03 1.82
C THR A 255 5.34 -5.02 1.23
N LEU A 256 5.19 -3.73 1.59
CA LEU A 256 6.02 -2.66 1.05
C LEU A 256 7.43 -2.64 1.64
N ASN A 257 7.61 -3.03 2.90
CA ASN A 257 8.92 -3.13 3.53
C ASN A 257 9.74 -4.29 2.97
N ALA A 258 9.11 -5.43 2.68
CA ALA A 258 9.76 -6.57 2.04
C ALA A 258 10.26 -6.19 0.65
N TRP A 259 9.40 -5.54 -0.15
CA TRP A 259 9.76 -4.97 -1.45
C TRP A 259 10.95 -3.99 -1.34
N LYS A 260 10.86 -3.01 -0.43
CA LYS A 260 11.92 -2.00 -0.27
C LYS A 260 13.26 -2.60 0.17
N ARG A 261 13.23 -3.66 0.98
CA ARG A 261 14.42 -4.39 1.42
C ARG A 261 15.13 -5.03 0.22
N ASP A 262 14.39 -5.63 -0.69
CA ASP A 262 14.97 -6.30 -1.86
C ASP A 262 15.41 -5.33 -2.96
N ILE A 263 14.77 -4.16 -3.09
CA ILE A 263 15.34 -3.02 -3.83
C ILE A 263 16.72 -2.69 -3.26
N ARG A 264 16.81 -2.42 -1.94
CA ARG A 264 18.08 -2.04 -1.30
C ARG A 264 19.14 -3.10 -1.52
N ARG A 265 18.82 -4.39 -1.37
CA ARG A 265 19.74 -5.50 -1.63
C ARG A 265 20.25 -5.50 -3.08
N THR A 266 19.34 -5.38 -4.05
CA THR A 266 19.67 -5.38 -5.48
C THR A 266 20.62 -4.24 -5.85
N PHE A 267 20.43 -3.04 -5.29
CA PHE A 267 21.24 -1.85 -5.62
C PHE A 267 22.47 -1.63 -4.71
N CYS A 268 22.49 -2.16 -3.48
CA CYS A 268 23.66 -2.07 -2.58
C CYS A 268 24.74 -3.12 -2.92
N HIS A 269 24.37 -4.33 -3.33
CA HIS A 269 25.34 -5.38 -3.71
C HIS A 269 26.04 -5.12 -5.05
N GLN A 270 25.52 -4.21 -5.88
CA GLN A 270 26.26 -3.74 -7.06
C GLN A 270 27.50 -2.90 -6.69
N GLY A 271 27.66 -2.51 -5.41
CA GLY A 271 28.74 -1.64 -4.93
C GLY A 271 29.78 -2.26 -3.99
N ASN A 272 29.44 -3.27 -3.18
CA ASN A 272 30.37 -3.91 -2.24
C ASN A 272 29.99 -5.38 -1.97
N ALA A 273 30.92 -6.29 -2.21
CA ALA A 273 30.71 -7.75 -2.18
C ALA A 273 31.02 -8.42 -0.82
N GLU A 274 31.10 -7.67 0.30
CA GLU A 274 31.68 -8.20 1.55
C GLU A 274 30.78 -8.28 2.79
N ASP A 275 29.47 -7.99 2.72
CA ASP A 275 28.56 -8.28 3.85
C ASP A 275 27.68 -9.49 3.54
N GLY A 276 28.24 -10.66 3.77
CA GLY A 276 27.56 -11.94 3.76
C GLY A 276 27.02 -12.29 5.14
N ASP A 277 25.78 -11.93 5.45
CA ASP A 277 24.97 -12.69 6.40
C ASP A 277 23.47 -12.43 6.16
N GLY A 278 22.75 -13.46 5.69
CA GLY A 278 21.28 -13.43 5.49
C GLY A 278 20.75 -13.62 4.07
N ILE A 279 21.57 -14.11 3.13
CA ILE A 279 21.24 -14.29 1.72
C ILE A 279 20.40 -15.57 1.53
N ALA A 280 19.07 -15.43 1.52
CA ALA A 280 18.29 -16.16 0.52
C ALA A 280 18.48 -15.36 -0.79
N GLU A 281 19.31 -15.89 -1.67
CA GLU A 281 19.79 -15.22 -2.88
C GLU A 281 18.59 -14.97 -3.80
N LEU A 282 18.23 -13.70 -4.03
CA LEU A 282 17.28 -13.37 -5.08
C LEU A 282 17.84 -13.97 -6.37
N GLY A 283 17.10 -14.92 -6.97
CA GLY A 283 17.51 -15.54 -8.22
C GLY A 283 17.68 -14.50 -9.34
N PRO A 284 18.42 -14.80 -10.41
CA PRO A 284 18.66 -13.86 -11.51
C PRO A 284 17.37 -13.24 -12.07
N LYS A 285 16.30 -14.05 -12.17
CA LYS A 285 14.96 -13.63 -12.60
C LYS A 285 14.37 -12.57 -11.66
N ALA A 286 14.41 -12.83 -10.35
CA ALA A 286 13.98 -11.88 -9.32
C ALA A 286 14.78 -10.57 -9.38
N ILE A 287 16.12 -10.62 -9.59
CA ILE A 287 16.96 -9.42 -9.72
C ILE A 287 16.54 -8.57 -10.93
N ARG A 288 16.28 -9.20 -12.09
CA ARG A 288 15.80 -8.46 -13.29
C ARG A 288 14.44 -7.83 -13.04
N ALA A 289 13.52 -8.59 -12.47
CA ALA A 289 12.18 -8.12 -12.13
C ALA A 289 12.22 -6.94 -11.15
N VAL A 290 12.96 -7.08 -10.04
CA VAL A 290 13.13 -6.04 -9.03
C VAL A 290 13.76 -4.78 -9.63
N THR A 291 14.79 -4.95 -10.47
CA THR A 291 15.45 -3.82 -11.15
C THR A 291 14.47 -3.05 -12.04
N ARG A 292 13.67 -3.76 -12.84
CA ARG A 292 12.64 -3.18 -13.72
C ARG A 292 11.55 -2.47 -12.91
N LEU A 293 11.04 -3.14 -11.88
CA LEU A 293 9.93 -2.66 -11.07
C LEU A 293 10.35 -1.57 -10.05
N ALA A 294 11.63 -1.38 -9.78
CA ALA A 294 12.13 -0.27 -8.95
C ALA A 294 12.10 1.09 -9.66
N VAL A 295 11.78 1.13 -10.97
CA VAL A 295 11.63 2.37 -11.73
C VAL A 295 10.34 3.08 -11.32
N THR A 296 10.39 4.41 -11.19
CA THR A 296 9.21 5.27 -11.00
C THR A 296 8.60 5.65 -12.35
N PRO A 297 7.42 5.13 -12.72
CA PRO A 297 6.75 5.47 -13.98
C PRO A 297 6.36 6.95 -13.97
N ARG A 298 6.77 7.69 -14.99
CA ARG A 298 6.45 9.12 -15.14
C ARG A 298 5.24 9.30 -16.06
N PRO A 299 4.44 10.37 -15.88
CA PRO A 299 3.34 10.67 -16.78
C PRO A 299 3.83 10.97 -18.20
N ASP A 300 3.02 10.66 -19.21
CA ASP A 300 3.28 11.04 -20.60
C ASP A 300 3.09 12.54 -20.81
N ILE A 301 4.16 13.28 -20.60
CA ILE A 301 4.19 14.73 -20.78
C ILE A 301 4.07 15.08 -22.28
N GLN A 302 4.60 14.24 -23.17
CA GLN A 302 4.60 14.52 -24.61
C GLN A 302 3.20 14.34 -25.21
N GLY A 303 2.49 13.28 -24.82
CA GLY A 303 1.09 13.07 -25.18
C GLY A 303 0.15 14.11 -24.57
N ALA A 304 0.46 14.64 -23.38
CA ALA A 304 -0.33 15.69 -22.73
C ALA A 304 -0.23 17.06 -23.43
N PHE A 305 0.93 17.41 -24.00
CA PHE A 305 1.14 18.68 -24.72
C PHE A 305 1.03 18.57 -26.24
N GLY A 306 1.01 17.37 -26.81
CA GLY A 306 0.87 17.12 -28.25
C GLY A 306 -0.57 17.16 -28.79
N ARG A 307 -1.59 17.07 -27.93
CA ARG A 307 -3.02 17.13 -28.33
C ARG A 307 -3.54 18.56 -28.63
N GLY A 308 -2.64 19.54 -28.68
CA GLY A 308 -2.95 20.92 -29.06
C GLY A 308 -2.53 21.25 -30.49
N ARG A 309 -2.98 20.48 -31.49
CA ARG A 309 -2.98 20.86 -32.91
C ARG A 309 -4.14 20.23 -33.67
#